data_AF-A0A448XM85-F1
#
_entry.id   AF-A0A448XM85-F1
#
_cell.length_a   1.000
_cell.length_b   1.000
_cell.length_c   1.000
_cell.angle_alpha   90.00
_cell.angle_beta   90.00
_cell.angle_gamma   90.00
#
_symmetry.space_group_name_H-M   'P 1'
#
loop_
_entity.id
_entity.type
_entity.pdbx_description
1 polymer ?
#
loop_
_entity_poly.entity_id
_entity_poly.type
_entity_poly.pdbx_seq_one_letter_code
_entity_poly.pdbx_strand_id
1 'polypeptide(L)'
;MEQGAGRFALEHQLVQWVVSKSAPVCQRQEIRTDLTPINCPPEARIVLPTTEAQVSQLLSERHAVVRSELTIRHTSQGCRCLKQAPVLMYHVIKCQSPQTRRYCDSSKQVLRIVKTTFSPAADRSRCLPRRREYTFRPSCLLGSPVMTGRTECDLKTGQYFRLFSEQHLSECKCVTRKWRKPARCLCPKETVTKK
;
A
#
# COMPACT_ATOMS: atom_id res chain seq x y z
N MET A 1 -33.94 3.25 7.82
CA MET A 1 -34.76 2.05 8.07
C MET A 1 -34.29 1.42 9.37
N GLU A 2 -34.84 1.88 10.48
CA GLU A 2 -34.72 1.23 11.78
C GLU A 2 -35.66 0.03 11.81
N GLN A 3 -35.12 -1.18 11.96
CA GLN A 3 -35.92 -2.38 12.19
C GLN A 3 -35.57 -2.96 13.55
N GLY A 4 -36.48 -2.76 14.51
CA GLY A 4 -36.82 -3.78 15.52
C GLY A 4 -36.03 -3.80 16.82
N ALA A 5 -35.86 -2.66 17.49
CA ALA A 5 -35.55 -2.65 18.92
C ALA A 5 -36.83 -3.00 19.71
N GLY A 6 -36.95 -4.25 20.15
CA GLY A 6 -38.02 -4.69 21.06
C GLY A 6 -38.67 -6.00 20.63
N ARG A 7 -38.22 -7.12 21.21
CA ARG A 7 -38.98 -8.39 21.12
C ARG A 7 -39.08 -9.16 22.43
N PHE A 8 -38.38 -8.74 23.49
CA PHE A 8 -38.37 -9.45 24.77
C PHE A 8 -38.46 -8.48 25.95
N ALA A 9 -39.35 -8.79 26.90
CA ALA A 9 -39.54 -8.07 28.15
C ALA A 9 -39.63 -9.09 29.29
N LEU A 10 -39.16 -8.72 30.47
CA LEU A 10 -39.37 -9.47 31.70
C LEU A 10 -40.74 -9.11 32.26
N GLU A 11 -41.57 -10.14 32.47
CA GLU A 11 -42.88 -10.01 33.09
C GLU A 11 -42.77 -10.36 34.58
N HIS A 12 -43.10 -9.39 35.44
CA HIS A 12 -43.18 -9.61 36.88
C HIS A 12 -44.66 -9.72 37.27
N GLN A 13 -45.08 -10.93 37.66
CA GLN A 13 -46.45 -11.21 38.09
C GLN A 13 -46.54 -11.24 39.61
N LEU A 14 -47.34 -10.34 40.18
CA LEU A 14 -47.69 -10.40 41.60
C LEU A 14 -48.98 -11.22 41.78
N VAL A 15 -48.86 -12.36 42.47
CA VAL A 15 -49.99 -13.23 42.79
C VAL A 15 -50.36 -13.05 44.26
N GLN A 16 -51.60 -12.67 44.53
CA GLN A 16 -52.18 -12.67 45.87
C GLN A 16 -53.27 -13.73 45.94
N TRP A 17 -53.30 -14.47 47.04
CA TRP A 17 -54.42 -15.36 47.35
C TRP A 17 -55.42 -14.61 48.22
N VAL A 18 -56.65 -14.50 47.75
CA VAL A 18 -57.75 -13.85 48.48
C VAL A 18 -58.83 -14.87 48.79
N VAL A 19 -59.39 -14.83 49.99
CA VAL A 19 -60.51 -15.70 50.36
C VAL A 19 -61.76 -15.22 49.63
N SER A 20 -62.41 -16.11 48.88
CA SER A 20 -63.62 -15.77 48.14
C SER A 20 -64.72 -15.33 49.10
N LYS A 21 -65.47 -14.28 48.73
CA LYS A 21 -66.58 -13.77 49.55
C LYS A 21 -67.79 -14.72 49.55
N SER A 22 -67.86 -15.64 48.60
CA SER A 22 -69.01 -16.55 48.41
C SER A 22 -68.77 -17.98 48.92
N ALA A 23 -67.52 -18.37 49.21
CA ALA A 23 -67.16 -19.69 49.73
C ALA A 23 -65.80 -19.63 50.44
N PRO A 24 -65.52 -20.47 51.45
CA PRO A 24 -64.25 -20.49 52.18
C PRO A 24 -63.13 -21.16 51.37
N VAL A 25 -62.92 -20.69 50.13
CA VAL A 25 -61.92 -21.19 49.20
C VAL A 25 -61.00 -20.03 48.83
N CYS A 26 -59.70 -20.23 48.96
CA CYS A 26 -58.70 -19.28 48.51
C CYS A 26 -58.70 -19.22 46.98
N GLN A 27 -58.89 -18.03 46.42
CA GLN A 27 -58.83 -17.77 44.99
C GLN A 27 -57.54 -17.01 44.65
N ARG A 28 -56.87 -17.44 43.59
CA ARG A 28 -55.69 -16.78 43.04
C ARG A 28 -56.13 -15.49 42.33
N GLN A 29 -55.61 -14.35 42.75
CA GLN A 29 -55.82 -13.06 42.11
C GLN A 29 -54.47 -12.48 41.66
N GLU A 30 -54.38 -12.13 40.38
CA GLU A 30 -53.21 -11.48 39.80
C GLU A 30 -53.44 -9.97 39.80
N ILE A 31 -52.54 -9.23 40.46
CA ILE A 31 -52.82 -7.84 40.85
C ILE A 31 -52.06 -6.83 40.01
N ARG A 32 -50.88 -7.19 39.49
CA ARG A 32 -50.11 -6.31 38.61
C ARG A 32 -49.12 -7.08 37.77
N THR A 33 -49.05 -6.69 36.50
CA THR A 33 -48.06 -7.16 35.53
C THR A 33 -47.18 -5.97 35.19
N ASP A 34 -45.91 -6.01 35.60
CA ASP A 34 -44.92 -5.04 35.14
C ASP A 34 -44.08 -5.65 34.02
N LEU A 35 -43.89 -4.90 32.94
CA LEU A 35 -43.14 -5.32 31.76
C LEU A 35 -41.88 -4.48 31.65
N THR A 36 -40.74 -5.08 31.98
CA THR A 36 -39.44 -4.41 31.86
C THR A 36 -38.77 -4.80 30.54
N PRO A 37 -38.51 -3.88 29.60
CA PRO A 37 -37.89 -4.21 28.33
C PRO A 37 -36.43 -4.65 28.51
N ILE A 38 -36.00 -5.60 27.70
CA ILE A 38 -34.61 -6.07 27.73
C ILE A 38 -33.76 -5.18 26.83
N ASN A 39 -32.99 -4.30 27.49
CA ASN A 39 -32.02 -3.43 26.84
C ASN A 39 -30.62 -4.03 26.95
N CYS A 40 -30.11 -4.57 25.84
CA CYS A 40 -28.76 -5.09 25.81
C CYS A 40 -27.70 -3.97 25.76
N PRO A 41 -26.48 -4.22 26.28
CA PRO A 41 -25.41 -3.25 26.22
C PRO A 41 -25.13 -2.83 24.77
N PRO A 42 -24.78 -1.56 24.53
CA PRO A 42 -24.48 -1.06 23.19
C PRO A 42 -23.27 -1.78 22.58
N GLU A 43 -23.11 -1.63 21.26
CA GLU A 43 -21.93 -2.11 20.54
C GLU A 43 -20.65 -1.50 21.15
N ALA A 44 -19.75 -2.37 21.62
CA ALA A 44 -18.46 -1.95 22.14
C ALA A 44 -17.40 -2.11 21.05
N ARG A 45 -16.61 -1.05 20.83
CA ARG A 45 -15.51 -1.01 19.87
C ARG A 45 -14.21 -0.86 20.62
N ILE A 46 -13.34 -1.85 20.49
CA ILE A 46 -12.04 -1.89 21.16
C ILE A 46 -10.98 -1.74 20.09
N VAL A 47 -10.30 -0.59 20.08
CA VAL A 47 -9.10 -0.41 19.25
C VAL A 47 -8.01 -1.27 19.86
N LEU A 48 -7.53 -2.25 19.10
CA LEU A 48 -6.49 -3.13 19.60
C LEU A 48 -5.17 -2.34 19.64
N PRO A 49 -4.39 -2.43 20.73
CA PRO A 49 -3.10 -1.78 20.80
C PRO A 49 -2.21 -2.39 19.73
N THR A 50 -1.97 -1.65 18.65
CA THR A 50 -0.76 -1.77 17.88
C THR A 50 0.37 -1.43 18.85
N THR A 51 1.13 -2.44 19.30
CA THR A 51 2.39 -2.18 20.00
C THR A 51 3.19 -1.11 19.23
N GLU A 52 4.09 -0.35 19.85
CA GLU A 52 4.87 0.68 19.12
C GLU A 52 5.68 0.08 17.95
N ALA A 53 5.97 -1.23 17.99
CA ALA A 53 6.52 -2.00 16.87
C ALA A 53 5.50 -2.33 15.74
N GLN A 54 4.21 -2.10 15.97
CA GLN A 54 3.07 -2.48 15.13
C GLN A 54 2.18 -1.32 14.66
N VAL A 55 2.41 -0.07 15.12
CA VAL A 55 1.77 1.14 14.54
C VAL A 55 2.04 1.25 13.02
N SER A 56 2.97 0.45 12.51
CA SER A 56 3.34 0.35 11.11
C SER A 56 3.42 -1.09 10.59
N GLN A 57 2.56 -2.02 11.05
CA GLN A 57 2.50 -3.33 10.38
C GLN A 57 1.88 -3.16 8.99
N LEU A 58 2.75 -3.04 7.98
CA LEU A 58 2.39 -3.21 6.59
C LEU A 58 1.88 -4.65 6.43
N LEU A 59 0.57 -4.81 6.37
CA LEU A 59 -0.02 -6.10 5.99
C LEU A 59 0.13 -6.22 4.48
N SER A 60 1.10 -7.01 4.04
CA SER A 60 1.39 -7.24 2.62
C SER A 60 0.14 -7.68 1.84
N GLU A 61 -0.70 -8.53 2.44
CA GLU A 61 -1.97 -8.98 1.84
C GLU A 61 -2.97 -7.84 1.59
N ARG A 62 -2.86 -6.75 2.36
CA ARG A 62 -3.73 -5.56 2.26
C ARG A 62 -3.05 -4.39 1.57
N HIS A 63 -1.76 -4.50 1.25
CA HIS A 63 -0.91 -3.42 0.71
C HIS A 63 -1.06 -2.11 1.48
N ALA A 64 -1.19 -2.19 2.81
CA ALA A 64 -1.53 -1.05 3.65
C ALA A 64 -1.01 -1.22 5.07
N VAL A 65 -0.73 -0.07 5.70
CA VAL A 65 -0.67 0.06 7.15
C VAL A 65 -2.11 0.20 7.64
N VAL A 66 -2.51 -0.65 8.57
CA VAL A 66 -3.88 -0.70 9.07
C VAL A 66 -3.92 -0.59 10.60
N ARG A 67 -5.05 -0.10 11.09
CA ARG A 67 -5.46 -0.22 12.48
C ARG A 67 -6.48 -1.35 12.60
N SER A 68 -6.32 -2.21 13.60
CA SER A 68 -7.29 -3.24 13.93
C SER A 68 -8.26 -2.77 15.01
N GLU A 69 -9.53 -3.12 14.83
CA GLU A 69 -10.62 -2.78 15.74
C GLU A 69 -11.46 -4.04 15.99
N LEU A 70 -11.70 -4.35 17.26
CA LEU A 70 -12.54 -5.47 17.66
C LEU A 70 -13.93 -4.93 18.01
N THR A 71 -14.95 -5.39 17.28
CA THR A 71 -16.34 -5.04 17.52
C THR A 71 -17.03 -6.15 18.31
N ILE A 72 -17.57 -5.81 19.47
CA ILE A 72 -18.34 -6.71 20.33
C ILE A 72 -19.79 -6.25 20.30
N ARG A 73 -20.67 -7.15 19.90
CA ARG A 73 -22.12 -6.93 19.86
C ARG A 73 -22.83 -7.80 20.88
N HIS A 74 -23.99 -7.33 21.31
CA HIS A 74 -24.91 -8.10 22.12
C HIS A 74 -26.23 -8.23 21.37
N THR A 75 -26.84 -9.41 21.46
CA THR A 75 -28.19 -9.63 20.93
C THR A 75 -29.08 -10.20 22.01
N SER A 76 -30.33 -9.74 22.04
CA SER A 76 -31.34 -10.34 22.89
C SER A 76 -31.74 -11.71 22.32
N GLN A 77 -31.59 -12.75 23.14
CA GLN A 77 -32.11 -14.08 22.87
C GLN A 77 -32.99 -14.48 24.06
N GLY A 78 -34.31 -14.46 23.87
CA GLY A 78 -35.26 -14.62 24.96
C GLY A 78 -35.06 -13.54 26.02
N CYS A 79 -35.08 -13.95 27.29
CA CYS A 79 -34.95 -13.04 28.42
C CYS A 79 -33.51 -12.64 28.79
N ARG A 80 -32.52 -12.86 27.89
CA ARG A 80 -31.10 -12.61 28.17
C ARG A 80 -30.40 -11.90 27.02
N CYS A 81 -29.36 -11.15 27.35
CA CYS A 81 -28.43 -10.58 26.39
C CYS A 81 -27.24 -11.50 26.21
N LEU A 82 -27.06 -12.03 25.01
CA LEU A 82 -25.91 -12.85 24.68
C LEU A 82 -24.87 -12.03 23.94
N LYS A 83 -23.62 -12.16 24.38
CA LYS A 83 -22.45 -11.60 23.72
C LYS A 83 -22.18 -12.40 22.44
N GLN A 84 -22.14 -11.70 21.31
CA GLN A 84 -21.78 -12.30 20.03
C GLN A 84 -20.26 -12.51 19.93
N ALA A 85 -19.87 -13.42 19.05
CA ALA A 85 -18.46 -13.59 18.69
C ALA A 85 -17.88 -12.23 18.22
N PRO A 86 -16.73 -11.79 18.78
CA PRO A 86 -16.14 -10.53 18.37
C PRO A 86 -15.76 -10.55 16.88
N VAL A 87 -16.03 -9.44 16.20
CA VAL A 87 -15.67 -9.28 14.79
C VAL A 87 -14.43 -8.40 14.69
N LEU A 88 -13.40 -8.88 13.99
CA LEU A 88 -12.19 -8.10 13.73
C LEU A 88 -12.34 -7.27 12.45
N MET A 89 -12.25 -5.96 12.59
CA MET A 89 -12.27 -4.99 11.50
C MET A 89 -10.89 -4.37 11.30
N TYR A 90 -10.58 -3.99 10.06
CA TYR A 90 -9.34 -3.32 9.70
C TYR A 90 -9.65 -1.98 9.03
N HIS A 91 -8.93 -0.95 9.45
CA HIS A 91 -9.04 0.40 8.90
C HIS A 91 -7.69 0.80 8.31
N VAL A 92 -7.66 1.09 7.01
CA VAL A 92 -6.46 1.57 6.34
C VAL A 92 -6.09 2.96 6.89
N ILE A 93 -4.89 3.06 7.45
CA ILE A 93 -4.27 4.34 7.82
C ILE A 93 -3.54 4.90 6.60
N LYS A 94 -2.73 4.06 5.93
CA LYS A 94 -1.89 4.47 4.81
C LYS A 94 -1.70 3.33 3.81
N CYS A 95 -1.92 3.59 2.53
CA CYS A 95 -1.56 2.63 1.48
C CYS A 95 -0.05 2.52 1.31
N GLN A 96 0.40 1.37 0.84
CA GLN A 96 1.79 1.15 0.46
C GLN A 96 2.23 2.17 -0.61
N SER A 97 3.50 2.58 -0.54
CA SER A 97 4.08 3.49 -1.52
C SER A 97 4.05 2.88 -2.93
N PRO A 98 3.89 3.71 -3.99
CA PRO A 98 3.94 3.24 -5.36
C PRO A 98 5.24 2.48 -5.67
N GLN A 99 5.12 1.37 -6.38
CA GLN A 99 6.28 0.58 -6.81
C GLN A 99 6.52 0.79 -8.31
N THR A 100 7.78 0.98 -8.69
CA THR A 100 8.20 1.03 -10.09
C THR A 100 9.22 -0.06 -10.36
N ARG A 101 8.93 -0.93 -11.32
CA ARG A 101 9.86 -1.96 -11.81
C ARG A 101 10.22 -1.67 -13.25
N ARG A 102 11.50 -1.79 -13.58
CA ARG A 102 12.04 -1.56 -14.93
C ARG A 102 12.65 -2.88 -15.42
N TYR A 103 12.27 -3.28 -16.62
CA TYR A 103 12.77 -4.48 -17.29
C TYR A 103 13.32 -4.07 -18.65
N CYS A 104 14.58 -4.43 -18.92
CA CYS A 104 15.19 -4.23 -20.23
C CYS A 104 15.32 -5.57 -20.94
N ASP A 105 14.76 -5.66 -22.13
CA ASP A 105 15.12 -6.69 -23.09
C ASP A 105 16.26 -6.13 -23.96
N SER A 106 17.50 -6.52 -23.66
CA SER A 106 18.69 -6.05 -24.37
C SER A 106 18.72 -6.51 -25.82
N SER A 107 18.19 -7.70 -26.11
CA SER A 107 18.15 -8.27 -27.46
C SER A 107 17.21 -7.50 -28.38
N LYS A 108 16.06 -7.07 -27.85
CA LYS A 108 15.05 -6.30 -28.60
C LYS A 108 15.17 -4.79 -28.42
N GLN A 109 16.09 -4.34 -27.56
CA GLN A 109 16.24 -2.95 -27.14
C GLN A 109 14.91 -2.34 -26.68
N VAL A 110 14.14 -3.09 -25.88
CA VAL A 110 12.83 -2.65 -25.38
C VAL A 110 12.90 -2.43 -23.87
N LEU A 111 12.49 -1.25 -23.43
CA LEU A 111 12.33 -0.92 -22.02
C LEU A 111 10.84 -1.05 -21.63
N ARG A 112 10.59 -1.91 -20.65
CA ARG A 112 9.27 -2.11 -20.04
C ARG A 112 9.29 -1.55 -18.63
N ILE A 113 8.44 -0.56 -18.37
CA ILE A 113 8.26 0.05 -17.06
C ILE A 113 6.88 -0.32 -16.52
N VAL A 114 6.87 -1.03 -15.39
CA VAL A 114 5.66 -1.39 -14.67
C VAL A 114 5.53 -0.49 -13.45
N LYS A 115 4.50 0.35 -13.41
CA LYS A 115 4.15 1.18 -12.26
C LYS A 115 2.93 0.59 -11.56
N THR A 116 3.07 0.29 -10.28
CA THR A 116 1.98 -0.18 -9.42
C THR A 116 1.66 0.90 -8.40
N THR A 117 0.45 1.45 -8.47
CA THR A 117 -0.09 2.42 -7.49
C THR A 117 -1.13 1.73 -6.62
N PHE A 118 -1.23 2.09 -5.35
CA PHE A 118 -2.19 1.50 -4.43
C PHE A 118 -3.23 2.54 -4.02
N SER A 119 -4.51 2.22 -4.20
CA SER A 119 -5.63 3.09 -3.83
C SER A 119 -6.52 2.40 -2.80
N PRO A 120 -7.10 3.12 -1.82
CA PRO A 120 -7.96 2.52 -0.82
C PRO A 120 -9.21 1.89 -1.47
N ALA A 121 -9.61 0.73 -0.98
CA ALA A 121 -10.88 0.10 -1.33
C ALA A 121 -12.06 0.91 -0.77
N ALA A 122 -13.26 0.68 -1.30
CA ALA A 122 -14.48 1.39 -0.89
C ALA A 122 -14.81 1.19 0.60
N ASP A 123 -14.55 -0.02 1.12
CA ASP A 123 -14.73 -0.40 2.52
C ASP A 123 -13.58 0.07 3.44
N ARG A 124 -12.54 0.70 2.87
CA ARG A 124 -11.32 1.15 3.55
C ARG A 124 -10.61 0.06 4.36
N SER A 125 -10.80 -1.22 4.03
CA SER A 125 -10.18 -2.35 4.75
C SER A 125 -8.84 -2.79 4.16
N ARG A 126 -8.55 -2.37 2.92
CA ARG A 126 -7.33 -2.70 2.16
C ARG A 126 -7.05 -1.66 1.08
N CYS A 127 -5.85 -1.72 0.51
CA CYS A 127 -5.52 -0.98 -0.71
C CYS A 127 -5.44 -1.92 -1.91
N LEU A 128 -6.03 -1.48 -3.01
CA LEU A 128 -6.11 -2.20 -4.27
C LEU A 128 -4.94 -1.79 -5.19
N PRO A 129 -4.16 -2.77 -5.70
CA PRO A 129 -3.11 -2.47 -6.65
C PRO A 129 -3.69 -2.12 -8.02
N ARG A 130 -3.26 -1.00 -8.59
CA ARG A 130 -3.52 -0.61 -9.97
C ARG A 130 -2.20 -0.62 -10.73
N ARG A 131 -2.08 -1.53 -11.69
CA ARG A 131 -0.90 -1.67 -12.53
C ARG A 131 -1.07 -0.87 -13.81
N ARG A 132 -0.06 -0.08 -14.14
CA ARG A 132 0.10 0.58 -15.45
C ARG A 132 1.42 0.13 -16.05
N GLU A 133 1.38 -0.14 -17.34
CA GLU A 133 2.53 -0.64 -18.07
C GLU A 133 2.86 0.29 -19.23
N TYR A 134 4.15 0.59 -19.36
CA TYR A 134 4.69 1.43 -20.40
C TYR A 134 5.79 0.65 -21.08
N THR A 135 5.67 0.48 -22.40
CA THR A 135 6.66 -0.21 -23.20
C THR A 135 7.10 0.74 -24.29
N PHE A 136 8.40 1.00 -24.38
CA PHE A 136 8.97 1.84 -25.42
C PHE A 136 10.38 1.39 -25.77
N ARG A 137 10.79 1.72 -26.99
CA ARG A 137 12.17 1.54 -27.45
C ARG A 137 12.94 2.81 -27.14
N PRO A 138 13.87 2.80 -26.17
CA PRO A 138 14.73 3.96 -25.95
C PRO A 138 15.55 4.22 -27.21
N SER A 139 15.55 5.47 -27.66
CA SER A 139 16.40 5.96 -28.74
C SER A 139 17.42 6.92 -28.16
N CYS A 140 18.70 6.67 -28.40
CA CYS A 140 19.74 7.67 -28.14
C CYS A 140 19.84 8.62 -29.32
N LEU A 141 20.41 9.80 -29.11
CA LEU A 141 20.91 10.63 -30.21
C LEU A 141 22.11 9.90 -30.80
N LEU A 142 21.83 8.96 -31.70
CA LEU A 142 22.82 8.21 -32.46
C LEU A 142 23.43 9.18 -33.47
N GLY A 143 24.48 9.87 -33.05
CA GLY A 143 25.29 10.74 -33.91
C GLY A 143 26.60 10.06 -34.27
N SER A 144 27.17 10.46 -35.41
CA SER A 144 28.53 10.07 -35.79
C SER A 144 29.54 10.41 -34.68
N PRO A 145 30.67 9.71 -34.62
CA PRO A 145 31.73 10.01 -33.65
C PRO A 145 32.12 11.49 -33.67
N VAL A 146 31.98 12.16 -32.53
CA VAL A 146 32.34 13.57 -32.37
C VAL A 146 33.75 13.66 -31.78
N MET A 147 34.62 14.45 -32.41
CA MET A 147 35.93 14.75 -31.83
C MET A 147 35.74 15.67 -30.62
N THR A 148 36.13 15.21 -29.44
CA THR A 148 35.97 15.95 -28.19
C THR A 148 37.22 16.72 -27.80
N GLY A 149 38.38 16.36 -28.38
CA GLY A 149 39.63 17.07 -28.12
C GLY A 149 40.86 16.30 -28.57
N ARG A 150 42.01 16.73 -28.06
CA ARG A 150 43.32 16.12 -28.28
C ARG A 150 44.12 16.11 -26.98
N THR A 151 44.95 15.09 -26.78
CA THR A 151 45.95 15.12 -25.72
C THR A 151 47.12 16.03 -26.12
N GLU A 152 47.95 16.38 -25.15
CA GLU A 152 49.24 17.01 -25.42
C GLU A 152 50.14 16.11 -26.28
N CYS A 153 51.10 16.73 -26.96
CA CYS A 153 52.10 16.02 -27.75
C CYS A 153 53.16 15.43 -26.82
N ASP A 154 53.38 14.13 -26.92
CA ASP A 154 54.50 13.49 -26.26
C ASP A 154 55.80 13.79 -27.03
N LEU A 155 56.68 14.57 -26.41
CA LEU A 155 57.97 14.99 -26.98
C LEU A 155 58.93 13.83 -27.24
N LYS A 156 58.75 12.68 -26.56
CA LYS A 156 59.62 11.51 -26.73
C LYS A 156 59.21 10.65 -27.92
N THR A 157 57.91 10.47 -28.12
CA THR A 157 57.37 9.60 -29.17
C THR A 157 56.90 10.36 -30.41
N GLY A 158 56.74 11.69 -30.32
CA GLY A 158 56.20 12.53 -31.38
C GLY A 158 54.72 12.27 -31.66
N GLN A 159 54.00 11.67 -30.71
CA GLN A 159 52.60 11.27 -30.86
C GLN A 159 51.68 12.07 -29.94
N TYR A 160 50.46 12.29 -30.42
CA TYR A 160 49.34 12.73 -29.60
C TYR A 160 48.11 11.89 -29.93
N PHE A 161 47.09 11.94 -29.09
CA PHE A 161 45.85 11.22 -29.30
C PHE A 161 44.70 12.19 -29.59
N ARG A 162 43.95 11.91 -30.67
CA ARG A 162 42.64 12.52 -30.90
C ARG A 162 41.60 11.77 -30.07
N LEU A 163 40.81 12.51 -29.32
CA LEU A 163 39.76 11.97 -28.45
C LEU A 163 38.42 12.03 -29.19
N PHE A 164 37.69 10.93 -29.17
CA PHE A 164 36.38 10.80 -29.78
C PHE A 164 35.35 10.33 -28.75
N SER A 165 34.11 10.78 -28.92
CA SER A 165 32.97 10.26 -28.18
C SER A 165 31.79 9.99 -29.10
N GLU A 166 31.07 8.91 -28.83
CA GLU A 166 29.83 8.55 -29.52
C GLU A 166 28.83 8.01 -28.51
N GLN A 167 27.55 8.37 -28.69
CA GLN A 167 26.48 7.76 -27.92
C GLN A 167 26.04 6.46 -28.58
N HIS A 168 25.95 5.41 -27.79
CA HIS A 168 25.40 4.14 -28.22
C HIS A 168 24.35 3.65 -27.21
N LEU A 169 23.42 2.83 -27.68
CA LEU A 169 22.43 2.20 -26.82
C LEU A 169 22.98 0.86 -26.33
N SER A 170 23.12 0.71 -25.02
CA SER A 170 23.50 -0.55 -24.36
C SER A 170 22.58 -0.79 -23.17
N GLU A 171 22.05 -2.01 -23.03
CA GLU A 171 21.15 -2.37 -21.92
C GLU A 171 19.99 -1.38 -21.69
N CYS A 172 19.35 -0.94 -22.79
CA CYS A 172 18.26 0.07 -22.77
C CYS A 172 18.66 1.42 -22.14
N LYS A 173 19.95 1.72 -22.06
CA LYS A 173 20.52 2.98 -21.58
C LYS A 173 21.40 3.59 -22.65
N CYS A 174 21.38 4.91 -22.74
CA CYS A 174 22.33 5.64 -23.55
C CYS A 174 23.66 5.73 -22.80
N VAL A 175 24.70 5.21 -23.42
CA VAL A 175 26.04 5.17 -22.87
C VAL A 175 27.01 5.85 -23.83
N THR A 176 27.95 6.61 -23.29
CA THR A 176 28.96 7.30 -24.10
C THR A 176 30.18 6.41 -24.23
N ARG A 177 30.46 5.96 -25.45
CA ARG A 177 31.72 5.29 -25.76
C ARG A 177 32.76 6.36 -26.05
N LYS A 178 33.90 6.28 -25.36
CA LYS A 178 35.05 7.15 -25.60
C LYS A 178 36.20 6.31 -26.13
N TRP A 179 36.90 6.82 -27.13
CA TRP A 179 38.12 6.19 -27.61
C TRP A 179 39.11 7.24 -28.08
N ARG A 180 40.34 6.78 -28.29
CA ARG A 180 41.45 7.61 -28.74
C ARG A 180 42.06 7.03 -30.00
N LYS A 181 42.42 7.89 -30.94
CA LYS A 181 43.15 7.51 -32.16
C LYS A 181 44.52 8.20 -32.16
N PRO A 182 45.63 7.46 -32.32
CA PRO A 182 46.95 8.06 -32.38
C PRO A 182 47.11 8.93 -33.63
N ALA A 183 47.86 10.02 -33.49
CA ALA A 183 48.23 10.95 -34.54
C ALA A 183 49.66 11.48 -34.29
N ARG A 184 50.31 11.98 -35.34
CA ARG A 184 51.68 12.51 -35.24
C ARG A 184 51.67 14.01 -35.04
N CYS A 185 52.56 14.49 -34.18
CA CYS A 185 52.78 15.91 -34.02
C CYS A 185 53.49 16.48 -35.25
N LEU A 186 53.13 17.70 -35.63
CA LEU A 186 53.88 18.45 -36.62
C LEU A 186 55.02 19.14 -35.88
N CYS A 187 56.17 18.48 -35.78
CA CYS A 187 57.38 19.14 -35.32
C CYS A 187 57.85 20.09 -36.44
N PRO A 188 58.18 21.36 -36.14
CA PRO A 188 58.88 22.20 -37.09
C PRO A 188 60.18 21.48 -37.49
N LYS A 189 60.43 21.35 -38.79
CA LYS A 189 61.73 20.88 -39.28
C LYS A 189 62.79 21.83 -38.73
N GLU A 190 63.84 21.29 -38.12
CA GLU A 190 64.99 22.10 -37.70
C GLU A 190 65.48 22.90 -38.91
N THR A 191 65.32 24.22 -38.85
CA THR A 191 65.97 25.12 -39.79
C THR A 191 67.46 25.02 -39.52
N VAL A 192 68.13 24.17 -40.29
CA VAL A 192 69.60 24.09 -40.31
C VAL A 192 70.11 25.44 -40.82
N THR A 193 70.41 26.34 -39.90
CA THR A 193 71.23 27.53 -40.18
C THR A 193 72.63 27.02 -40.49
N LYS A 194 72.91 26.80 -41.78
CA LYS A 194 74.28 26.65 -42.27
C LYS A 194 74.98 27.99 -42.02
N LYS A 195 75.92 27.99 -41.08
CA LYS A 195 77.02 28.97 -41.04
C LYS A 195 78.09 28.53 -42.01
#